data_AF-A0A7V4SPS4-F1
#
_entry.id   AF-A0A7V4SPS4-F1
#
_cell.length_a   1.000
_cell.length_b   1.000
_cell.length_c   1.000
_cell.angle_alpha   90.00
_cell.angle_beta   90.00
_cell.angle_gamma   90.00
#
_symmetry.space_group_name_H-M   'P 1'
#
loop_
_entity.id
_entity.type
_entity.pdbx_description
1 polymer ?
#
loop_
_entity_poly.entity_id
_entity_poly.type
_entity_poly.pdbx_seq_one_letter_code
_entity_poly.pdbx_strand_id
1 'polypeptide(L)'
;MTANLTIVVANKKGVLLVPNTALLPKGAGHVVQVPNADGKGFTEVDVTTGLTDGTNTEIVSGLSEGQRIIAVPTSAVPKPRGFFGG
;
A
#
# COMPACT_ATOMS: atom_id res chain seq x y z
N MET A 1 14.75 6.11 -33.35
CA MET A 1 14.24 4.83 -32.81
C MET A 1 14.50 4.82 -31.32
N THR A 2 13.46 4.69 -30.50
CA THR A 2 13.55 4.61 -29.03
C THR A 2 13.01 3.25 -28.60
N ALA A 3 13.80 2.47 -27.87
CA ALA A 3 13.42 1.17 -27.34
C ALA A 3 13.09 1.31 -25.85
N ASN A 4 11.88 0.96 -25.45
CA ASN A 4 11.53 0.80 -24.05
C ASN A 4 12.03 -0.59 -23.59
N LEU A 5 13.06 -0.60 -22.77
CA LEU A 5 13.65 -1.80 -22.17
C LEU A 5 13.07 -2.00 -20.77
N THR A 6 12.34 -3.09 -20.57
CA THR A 6 11.86 -3.50 -19.24
C THR A 6 12.81 -4.54 -18.68
N ILE A 7 13.56 -4.18 -17.63
CA ILE A 7 14.50 -5.08 -16.95
C ILE A 7 13.77 -5.71 -15.76
N VAL A 8 13.61 -7.03 -15.78
CA VAL A 8 13.01 -7.79 -14.67
C VAL A 8 14.12 -8.16 -13.68
N VAL A 9 14.14 -7.47 -12.54
CA VAL A 9 15.24 -7.55 -11.53
C VAL A 9 15.07 -8.73 -10.57
N ALA A 10 13.84 -9.20 -10.33
CA ALA A 10 13.55 -10.38 -9.52
C ALA A 10 12.18 -10.97 -9.90
N ASN A 11 12.05 -12.30 -9.86
CA ASN A 11 10.78 -12.99 -10.08
C ASN A 11 10.52 -13.94 -8.91
N LYS A 12 9.42 -13.72 -8.17
CA LYS A 12 9.00 -14.57 -7.07
C LYS A 12 7.55 -14.96 -7.30
N LYS A 13 7.28 -16.26 -7.33
CA LYS A 13 5.94 -16.82 -7.53
C LYS A 13 5.25 -16.96 -6.17
N GLY A 14 3.95 -16.66 -6.10
CA GLY A 14 3.16 -16.75 -4.85
C GLY A 14 3.38 -15.56 -3.90
N VAL A 15 3.51 -14.35 -4.45
CA VAL A 15 3.64 -13.12 -3.65
C VAL A 15 2.44 -12.22 -3.88
N LEU A 16 1.99 -11.57 -2.81
CA LEU A 16 0.90 -10.61 -2.88
C LEU A 16 1.47 -9.26 -3.32
N LEU A 17 1.07 -8.83 -4.50
CA LEU A 17 1.46 -7.55 -5.05
C LEU A 17 0.37 -6.53 -4.72
N VAL A 18 0.75 -5.46 -4.03
CA VAL A 18 -0.18 -4.41 -3.61
C VAL A 18 0.24 -3.08 -4.23
N PRO A 19 -0.70 -2.29 -4.78
CA PRO A 19 -0.39 -0.96 -5.29
C PRO A 19 0.22 -0.08 -4.20
N ASN A 20 1.22 0.73 -4.56
CA ASN A 20 1.85 1.64 -3.60
C ASN A 20 0.87 2.65 -2.99
N THR A 21 -0.23 2.95 -3.70
CA THR A 21 -1.30 3.82 -3.21
C THR A 21 -2.08 3.23 -2.03
N ALA A 22 -2.08 1.91 -1.86
CA ALA A 22 -2.77 1.22 -0.78
C ALA A 22 -1.92 1.09 0.49
N LEU A 23 -0.61 1.31 0.37
CA LEU A 23 0.34 1.24 1.47
C LEU A 23 0.39 2.57 2.20
N LEU A 24 0.05 2.53 3.48
CA LEU A 24 0.10 3.68 4.36
C LEU A 24 1.34 3.57 5.26
N PRO A 25 2.22 4.58 5.28
CA PRO A 25 3.33 4.60 6.21
C PRO A 25 2.80 4.81 7.64
N LYS A 26 3.16 3.91 8.56
CA LYS A 26 2.78 4.00 9.98
C LYS A 26 4.01 3.86 10.85
N GLY A 27 4.54 5.00 11.31
CA GLY A 27 5.78 5.04 12.08
C GLY A 27 6.95 4.46 11.30
N ALA A 28 7.55 3.38 11.80
CA ALA A 28 8.65 2.67 11.15
C ALA A 28 8.20 1.54 10.19
N GLY A 29 6.90 1.25 10.14
CA GLY A 29 6.32 0.16 9.35
C GLY A 29 5.34 0.64 8.28
N HIS A 30 4.71 -0.31 7.61
CA HIS A 30 3.68 -0.07 6.61
C HIS A 30 2.40 -0.80 7.03
N VAL A 31 1.27 -0.16 6.78
CA VAL A 31 -0.05 -0.77 6.99
C VAL A 31 -0.87 -0.73 5.72
N VAL A 32 -1.77 -1.71 5.61
CA VAL A 32 -2.77 -1.76 4.56
C VAL A 32 -4.15 -1.76 5.22
N GLN A 33 -5.08 -1.02 4.63
CA GLN A 33 -6.46 -0.98 5.08
C GLN A 33 -7.26 -2.12 4.44
N VAL A 34 -7.85 -2.95 5.28
CA VAL A 34 -8.74 -4.05 4.89
C VAL A 34 -10.17 -3.63 5.23
N PRO A 35 -11.11 -3.64 4.27
CA PRO A 35 -12.50 -3.29 4.55
C PRO A 35 -13.12 -4.34 5.48
N ASN A 36 -13.86 -3.88 6.49
CA ASN A 36 -14.57 -4.79 7.39
C ASN A 36 -15.74 -5.47 6.65
N ALA A 37 -16.12 -6.66 7.11
CA ALA A 37 -17.24 -7.42 6.53
C ALA A 37 -18.57 -6.63 6.56
N ASP A 38 -18.73 -5.73 7.52
CA ASP A 38 -19.89 -4.85 7.67
C ASP A 38 -19.97 -3.72 6.62
N GLY A 39 -18.94 -3.56 5.78
CA GLY A 39 -18.85 -2.51 4.77
C GLY A 39 -18.72 -1.09 5.34
N LYS A 40 -18.74 -0.93 6.66
CA LYS A 40 -18.58 0.33 7.39
C LYS A 40 -17.22 0.34 8.08
N GLY A 41 -16.26 1.01 7.45
CA GLY A 41 -14.92 1.19 7.97
C GLY A 41 -13.89 0.16 7.48
N PHE A 42 -12.71 0.27 8.04
CA PHE A 42 -11.54 -0.52 7.68
C PHE A 42 -10.74 -0.86 8.93
N THR A 43 -10.02 -1.97 8.86
CA THR A 43 -9.02 -2.35 9.84
C THR A 43 -7.65 -2.14 9.23
N GLU A 44 -6.75 -1.49 9.97
CA GLU A 44 -5.35 -1.39 9.58
C GLU A 44 -4.64 -2.69 9.95
N VAL A 45 -4.00 -3.30 8.97
CA VAL A 45 -3.20 -4.50 9.14
C VAL A 45 -1.74 -4.13 8.91
N ASP A 46 -0.90 -4.40 9.90
CA ASP A 46 0.55 -4.24 9.77
C ASP A 46 1.09 -5.25 8.76
N VAL A 47 1.82 -4.76 7.76
CA VAL A 47 2.38 -5.58 6.69
C VAL A 47 3.88 -5.40 6.60
N THR A 48 4.58 -6.48 6.26
CA THR A 48 6.00 -6.41 5.90
C THR A 48 6.11 -6.31 4.40
N THR A 49 6.59 -5.16 3.92
CA THR A 49 6.86 -4.92 2.51
C THR A 49 8.24 -5.44 2.11
N GLY A 50 8.36 -5.95 0.89
CA GLY A 50 9.60 -6.42 0.28
C GLY A 50 10.04 -5.51 -0.86
N LEU A 51 10.24 -6.11 -2.03
CA LEU A 51 10.66 -5.38 -3.23
C LEU A 51 9.53 -4.51 -3.78
N THR A 52 9.89 -3.34 -4.30
CA THR A 52 8.97 -2.46 -5.02
C THR A 52 9.44 -2.27 -6.45
N ASP A 53 8.50 -2.28 -7.39
CA ASP A 53 8.74 -1.96 -8.80
C ASP A 53 8.49 -0.47 -9.13
N GLY A 54 8.21 0.34 -8.10
CA GLY A 54 7.84 1.76 -8.20
C GLY A 54 6.34 2.03 -8.35
N THR A 55 5.57 1.07 -8.87
CA THR A 55 4.10 1.16 -8.98
C THR A 55 3.41 0.32 -7.90
N ASN A 56 3.96 -0.86 -7.63
CA ASN A 56 3.49 -1.85 -6.70
C ASN A 56 4.63 -2.28 -5.78
N THR A 57 4.24 -2.82 -4.64
CA THR A 57 5.16 -3.36 -3.64
C THR A 57 4.73 -4.77 -3.28
N GLU A 58 5.72 -5.64 -3.16
CA GLU A 58 5.58 -7.00 -2.69
C GLU A 58 5.26 -6.99 -1.19
N ILE A 59 4.24 -7.75 -0.78
CA ILE A 59 3.96 -8.02 0.63
C ILE A 59 4.53 -9.39 0.99
N VAL A 60 5.48 -9.40 1.92
CA VAL A 60 6.15 -10.60 2.43
C VAL A 60 5.33 -11.26 3.53
N SER A 61 4.65 -10.45 4.36
CA SER A 61 3.79 -10.96 5.44
C SER A 61 2.73 -9.92 5.83
N GLY A 62 1.65 -10.39 6.47
CA GLY A 62 0.56 -9.56 7.00
C GLY A 62 -0.73 -9.64 6.18
N LEU A 63 -0.70 -10.16 4.95
CA LEU A 63 -1.89 -10.37 4.12
C LEU A 63 -1.96 -11.82 3.62
N SER A 64 -3.18 -12.29 3.40
CA SER A 64 -3.47 -13.62 2.85
C SER A 64 -4.04 -13.53 1.44
N GLU A 65 -3.82 -14.57 0.63
CA GLU A 65 -4.43 -14.68 -0.70
C GLU A 65 -5.97 -14.62 -0.63
N GLY A 66 -6.58 -13.85 -1.52
CA GLY A 66 -8.03 -13.63 -1.56
C GLY A 66 -8.55 -12.52 -0.63
N GLN A 67 -7.68 -11.91 0.19
CA GLN A 67 -8.06 -10.79 1.04
C GLN A 67 -8.29 -9.52 0.21
N ARG A 68 -9.38 -8.81 0.48
CA ARG A 68 -9.66 -7.53 -0.15
C ARG A 68 -8.93 -6.42 0.59
N ILE A 69 -8.33 -5.50 -0.15
CA ILE A 69 -7.62 -4.34 0.39
C ILE A 69 -8.17 -3.07 -0.25
N ILE A 70 -8.03 -1.94 0.43
CA ILE A 70 -8.44 -0.64 -0.09
C ILE A 70 -7.30 -0.06 -0.91
N ALA A 71 -7.45 -0.05 -2.24
CA ALA A 71 -6.41 0.38 -3.17
C ALA A 71 -6.08 1.88 -3.10
N VAL A 72 -7.07 2.70 -2.72
CA VAL A 72 -6.93 4.14 -2.51
C VAL A 72 -7.61 4.46 -1.18
N PRO A 73 -6.87 4.51 -0.06
CA PRO A 73 -7.44 4.84 1.22
C PRO A 73 -7.92 6.28 1.18
N THR A 74 -9.24 6.49 1.25
CA THR A 74 -9.83 7.82 1.45
C THR A 74 -9.71 8.24 2.91
N SER A 75 -8.49 8.19 3.43
CA SER A 75 -8.16 8.94 4.63
C SER A 75 -7.96 10.36 4.15
N ALA A 76 -9.05 11.14 4.14
CA ALA A 76 -8.97 12.60 4.11
C ALA A 76 -8.15 13.03 5.32
N VAL A 77 -6.82 12.99 5.21
CA VAL A 77 -5.92 13.62 6.18
C VAL A 77 -6.25 15.11 6.07
N PRO A 78 -6.89 15.73 7.06
CA PRO A 78 -7.02 17.17 7.06
C PRO A 78 -5.61 17.66 7.29
N LYS A 79 -4.95 18.13 6.23
CA LYS A 79 -3.68 18.85 6.33
C LYS A 79 -3.92 19.94 7.40
N PRO A 80 -3.24 19.92 8.56
CA PRO A 80 -3.50 20.89 9.60
C PRO A 80 -3.21 22.25 8.99
N ARG A 81 -4.28 23.03 8.81
CA ARG A 81 -4.26 24.34 8.20
C ARG A 81 -3.43 25.20 9.13
N GLY A 82 -2.16 25.40 8.75
CA GLY A 82 -1.18 26.10 9.56
C GLY A 82 -1.74 27.45 10.04
N PHE A 83 -1.70 27.64 11.35
CA PHE A 83 -1.81 28.92 12.00
C PHE A 83 -0.68 29.84 11.48
N PHE A 84 -1.03 30.84 10.69
CA PHE A 84 -0.23 32.01 10.30
C PHE A 84 -1.27 33.13 10.10
N GLY A 85 -1.21 34.29 10.69
CA GLY A 85 -0.33 34.91 11.66
C GLY A 85 -1.03 36.21 12.10
N GLY A 86 -0.70 36.69 13.30
CA GLY A 86 -1.03 38.03 13.78
C GLY A 86 0.25 38.69 14.25
#